data_AF-A0A1F8MI25-F1
#
_entry.id   AF-A0A1F8MI25-F1
#
_cell.length_a   1.000
_cell.length_b   1.000
_cell.length_c   1.000
_cell.angle_alpha   90.00
_cell.angle_beta   90.00
_cell.angle_gamma   90.00
#
_symmetry.space_group_name_H-M   'P 1'
#
loop_
_entity.id
_entity.type
_entity.pdbx_description
1 polymer ?
#
loop_
_entity_poly.entity_id
_entity_poly.type
_entity_poly.pdbx_seq_one_letter_code
_entity_poly.pdbx_strand_id
1 'polypeptide(L)'
;MVGIKSYGAYIPRYRMNHNTLFMAVAFLGSFPAPGENAVANHDEDALTMAVAAGIDCLSSVKREMVDGLYLATTSQPYMVRQNSALVATALDLRSSIRTADFIGSTKSGTTALLSALDTVKGETSGNVLICASDCRLSKPGSPQESLYGDGAASLLVGSDACIPVCTHESTGP
;
A
#
# COMPACT_ATOMS: atom_id res chain seq x y z
N MET A 1 6.97 -22.95 -5.06
CA MET A 1 6.69 -22.51 -3.66
C MET A 1 6.06 -21.14 -3.77
N VAL A 2 4.86 -20.89 -3.23
CA VAL A 2 4.21 -19.58 -3.36
C VAL A 2 4.74 -18.60 -2.31
N GLY A 3 5.11 -17.40 -2.73
CA GLY A 3 5.66 -16.38 -1.83
C GLY A 3 5.84 -15.01 -2.49
N ILE A 4 6.50 -14.10 -1.76
CA ILE A 4 6.79 -12.74 -2.22
C ILE A 4 8.04 -12.79 -3.11
N LYS A 5 7.95 -12.28 -4.34
CA LYS A 5 9.03 -12.23 -5.34
C LYS A 5 9.79 -10.91 -5.33
N SER A 6 9.07 -9.82 -5.13
CA SER A 6 9.64 -8.48 -5.02
C SER A 6 8.78 -7.61 -4.12
N TYR A 7 9.36 -6.52 -3.65
CA TYR A 7 8.69 -5.50 -2.87
C TYR A 7 9.10 -4.13 -3.38
N GLY A 8 8.26 -3.13 -3.12
CA GLY A 8 8.57 -1.74 -3.35
C GLY A 8 7.85 -0.87 -2.33
N ALA A 9 8.33 0.35 -2.13
CA ALA A 9 7.72 1.27 -1.19
C ALA A 9 7.75 2.70 -1.73
N TYR A 10 6.80 3.49 -1.26
CA TYR A 10 6.78 4.92 -1.49
C TYR A 10 6.43 5.64 -0.20
N ILE A 11 7.27 6.61 0.15
CA ILE A 11 7.05 7.52 1.27
C ILE A 11 7.09 8.93 0.66
N PRO A 12 6.04 9.75 0.83
CA PRO A 12 6.02 11.12 0.36
C PRO A 12 7.26 11.90 0.78
N ARG A 13 7.64 12.94 0.04
CA ARG A 13 8.82 13.75 0.37
C ARG A 13 8.58 14.67 1.56
N TYR A 14 7.38 15.22 1.69
CA TYR A 14 7.08 16.25 2.69
C TYR A 14 6.93 15.65 4.09
N ARG A 15 7.30 16.46 5.08
CA ARG A 15 7.27 16.09 6.50
C ARG A 15 6.52 17.15 7.29
N MET A 16 5.60 16.70 8.14
CA MET A 16 4.88 17.55 9.07
C MET A 16 5.44 17.37 10.47
N ASN A 17 6.17 18.39 10.94
CA ASN A 17 6.73 18.40 12.28
C ASN A 17 5.62 18.58 13.33
N HIS A 18 5.62 17.77 14.37
CA HIS A 18 4.59 17.79 15.41
C HIS A 18 4.57 19.10 16.22
N ASN A 19 5.67 19.84 16.29
CA ASN A 19 5.68 21.17 16.88
C ASN A 19 4.89 22.17 16.03
N THR A 20 4.87 22.00 14.71
CA THR A 20 4.05 22.84 13.82
C THR A 20 2.56 22.57 14.04
N LEU A 21 2.18 21.30 14.16
CA LEU A 21 0.81 20.92 14.55
C LEU A 21 0.44 21.53 15.90
N PHE A 22 1.30 21.35 16.90
CA PHE A 22 1.07 21.90 18.24
C PHE A 22 0.87 23.41 18.23
N MET A 23 1.71 24.18 17.53
CA MET A 23 1.56 25.64 17.44
C MET A 23 0.20 26.07 16.84
N ALA A 24 -0.36 25.27 15.93
CA ALA A 24 -1.66 25.56 15.32
C ALA A 24 -2.86 25.24 16.25
N VAL A 25 -2.73 24.24 17.13
CA VAL A 25 -3.85 23.75 17.95
C VAL A 25 -3.60 23.78 19.46
N ALA A 26 -2.56 24.49 19.93
CA ALA A 26 -2.15 24.53 21.33
C ALA A 26 -3.27 24.93 22.30
N PHE A 27 -4.22 25.76 21.85
CA PHE A 27 -5.37 26.19 22.64
C PHE A 27 -6.31 25.03 23.05
N LEU A 28 -6.21 23.87 22.39
CA LEU A 28 -6.94 22.66 22.76
C LEU A 28 -6.29 21.89 23.91
N GLY A 29 -5.08 22.26 24.35
CA GLY A 29 -4.37 21.59 25.45
C GLY A 29 -3.88 20.18 25.11
N SER A 30 -3.84 19.82 23.82
CA SER A 30 -3.29 18.56 23.32
C SER A 30 -1.83 18.76 22.95
N PHE A 31 -0.96 17.83 23.38
CA PHE A 31 0.48 17.88 23.14
C PHE A 31 0.89 16.62 22.37
N PRO A 32 1.18 16.71 21.06
CA PRO A 32 1.65 15.57 20.30
C PRO A 32 3.04 15.15 20.80
N ALA A 33 3.34 13.84 20.71
CA ALA A 33 4.67 13.34 20.99
C ALA A 33 5.69 14.01 20.04
N PRO A 34 6.97 14.21 20.44
CA PRO A 34 7.98 14.73 19.53
C PRO A 34 8.13 13.83 18.29
N GLY A 35 8.27 14.44 17.11
CA GLY A 35 8.43 13.71 15.86
C GLY A 35 7.91 14.45 14.63
N GLU A 36 7.78 13.71 13.55
CA GLU A 36 7.20 14.17 12.29
C GLU A 36 6.47 13.02 11.57
N ASN A 37 5.47 13.37 10.76
CA ASN A 37 4.77 12.44 9.87
C ASN A 37 5.12 12.72 8.41
N ALA A 38 5.18 11.68 7.60
CA ALA A 38 5.19 11.83 6.14
C ALA A 38 3.79 12.26 5.67
N VAL A 39 3.74 13.29 4.82
CA VAL A 39 2.48 13.86 4.32
C VAL A 39 2.53 13.95 2.80
N ALA A 40 1.47 13.47 2.16
CA ALA A 40 1.28 13.61 0.72
C ALA A 40 1.19 15.08 0.31
N ASN A 41 1.81 15.42 -0.81
CA ASN A 41 1.66 16.72 -1.45
C ASN A 41 0.31 16.83 -2.18
N HIS A 42 -0.02 18.02 -2.68
CA HIS A 42 -1.25 18.29 -3.43
C HIS A 42 -1.41 17.46 -4.71
N ASP A 43 -0.32 16.92 -5.27
CA ASP A 43 -0.29 16.05 -6.44
C ASP A 43 -0.18 14.55 -6.08
N GLU A 44 -0.24 14.22 -4.79
CA GLU A 44 -0.14 12.86 -4.28
C GLU A 44 -1.45 12.40 -3.62
N ASP A 45 -1.87 11.18 -3.92
CA ASP A 45 -3.01 10.51 -3.28
C ASP A 45 -2.72 9.01 -3.12
N ALA A 46 -3.69 8.26 -2.58
CA ALA A 46 -3.55 6.82 -2.38
C ALA A 46 -3.30 6.04 -3.69
N LEU A 47 -3.72 6.54 -4.86
CA LEU A 47 -3.49 5.87 -6.13
C LEU A 47 -2.11 6.19 -6.69
N THR A 48 -1.69 7.46 -6.67
CA THR A 48 -0.37 7.86 -7.19
C THR A 48 0.76 7.27 -6.33
N MET A 49 0.60 7.23 -5.01
CA MET A 49 1.54 6.55 -4.13
C MET A 49 1.56 5.03 -4.35
N ALA A 50 0.39 4.40 -4.57
CA ALA A 50 0.32 2.98 -4.95
C ALA A 50 1.06 2.70 -6.27
N VAL A 51 0.89 3.57 -7.27
CA VAL A 51 1.62 3.49 -8.54
C VAL A 51 3.13 3.65 -8.32
N ALA A 52 3.58 4.62 -7.53
CA ALA A 52 5.00 4.82 -7.25
C ALA A 52 5.63 3.60 -6.56
N ALA A 53 4.96 3.04 -5.54
CA ALA A 53 5.41 1.80 -4.90
C ALA A 53 5.36 0.60 -5.85
N GLY A 54 4.39 0.55 -6.77
CA GLY A 54 4.28 -0.46 -7.80
C GLY A 54 5.42 -0.39 -8.82
N ILE A 55 5.81 0.82 -9.25
CA ILE A 55 6.97 1.04 -10.13
C ILE A 55 8.25 0.53 -9.47
N ASP A 56 8.46 0.86 -8.20
CA ASP A 56 9.61 0.39 -7.42
C ASP A 56 9.63 -1.15 -7.32
N CYS A 57 8.48 -1.75 -6.98
CA CYS A 57 8.30 -3.20 -6.88
C CYS A 57 8.55 -3.95 -8.19
N LEU A 58 8.21 -3.33 -9.33
CA LEU A 58 8.35 -3.89 -10.67
C LEU A 58 9.66 -3.48 -11.38
N SER A 59 10.57 -2.76 -10.73
CA SER A 59 11.81 -2.25 -11.33
C SER A 59 12.67 -3.32 -12.03
N SER A 60 12.60 -4.56 -11.57
CA SER A 60 13.31 -5.73 -12.12
C SER A 60 12.36 -6.80 -12.71
N VAL A 61 11.08 -6.50 -12.83
CA VAL A 61 10.04 -7.45 -13.27
C VAL A 61 9.36 -6.94 -14.55
N LYS A 62 9.27 -7.82 -15.55
CA LYS A 62 8.51 -7.55 -16.77
C LYS A 62 7.02 -7.38 -16.44
N ARG A 63 6.43 -6.25 -16.84
CA ARG A 63 5.02 -5.91 -16.56
C ARG A 63 4.04 -6.94 -17.12
N GLU A 64 4.39 -7.59 -18.23
CA GLU A 64 3.64 -8.66 -18.87
C GLU A 64 3.60 -9.95 -18.05
N MET A 65 4.39 -10.07 -16.97
CA MET A 65 4.29 -11.21 -16.07
C MET A 65 3.22 -11.02 -15.01
N VAL A 66 2.69 -9.81 -14.83
CA VAL A 66 1.65 -9.52 -13.85
C VAL A 66 0.29 -9.96 -14.42
N ASP A 67 -0.40 -10.82 -13.67
CA ASP A 67 -1.69 -11.40 -14.05
C ASP A 67 -2.85 -10.85 -13.20
N GLY A 68 -2.53 -10.16 -12.10
CA GLY A 68 -3.52 -9.45 -11.29
C GLY A 68 -2.95 -8.30 -10.48
N LEU A 69 -3.81 -7.34 -10.15
CA LEU A 69 -3.51 -6.22 -9.25
C LEU A 69 -4.58 -6.05 -8.17
N TYR A 70 -4.17 -6.15 -6.92
CA TYR A 70 -5.01 -5.91 -5.75
C TYR A 70 -4.60 -4.60 -5.09
N LEU A 71 -5.51 -3.62 -5.07
CA LEU A 71 -5.31 -2.38 -4.32
C LEU A 71 -5.94 -2.53 -2.94
N ALA A 72 -5.17 -2.29 -1.89
CA ALA A 72 -5.67 -2.21 -0.53
C ALA A 72 -5.55 -0.77 0.00
N THR A 73 -6.67 -0.18 0.42
CA THR A 73 -6.69 1.20 0.90
C THR A 73 -7.89 1.46 1.81
N THR A 74 -7.74 2.38 2.74
CA THR A 74 -8.82 2.97 3.54
C THR A 74 -9.19 4.38 3.10
N SER A 75 -8.51 4.92 2.08
CA SER A 75 -8.59 6.30 1.62
C SER A 75 -8.78 6.39 0.09
N GLN A 76 -9.61 5.50 -0.46
CA GLN A 76 -9.90 5.48 -1.90
C GLN A 76 -10.53 6.80 -2.39
N PRO A 77 -10.06 7.38 -3.51
CA PRO A 77 -10.66 8.59 -4.06
C PRO A 77 -12.00 8.32 -4.77
N TYR A 78 -12.21 7.11 -5.32
CA TYR A 78 -13.44 6.76 -6.02
C TYR A 78 -14.24 5.69 -5.28
N MET A 79 -15.55 5.93 -5.15
CA MET A 79 -16.50 4.99 -4.54
C MET A 79 -17.15 4.02 -5.54
N VAL A 80 -17.33 4.46 -6.79
CA VAL A 80 -18.04 3.68 -7.84
C VAL A 80 -17.06 3.15 -8.89
N ARG A 81 -16.05 3.96 -9.25
CA ARG A 81 -15.01 3.54 -10.17
C ARG A 81 -14.00 2.66 -9.42
N GLN A 82 -13.65 1.54 -10.02
CA GLN A 82 -12.65 0.64 -9.45
C GLN A 82 -11.26 1.29 -9.48
N ASN A 83 -10.64 1.38 -8.31
CA ASN A 83 -9.39 2.10 -8.07
C ASN A 83 -8.17 1.27 -8.51
N SER A 84 -8.17 -0.03 -8.26
CA SER A 84 -7.16 -0.98 -8.75
C SER A 84 -7.04 -0.96 -10.27
N ALA A 85 -8.15 -0.78 -11.00
CA ALA A 85 -8.11 -0.66 -12.46
C ALA A 85 -7.37 0.61 -12.93
N LEU A 86 -7.49 1.72 -12.19
CA LEU A 86 -6.72 2.94 -12.43
C LEU A 86 -5.22 2.71 -12.21
N VAL A 87 -4.87 2.10 -11.08
CA VAL A 87 -3.47 1.78 -10.74
C VAL A 87 -2.86 0.84 -11.78
N ALA A 88 -3.59 -0.20 -12.20
CA ALA A 88 -3.16 -1.14 -13.24
C ALA A 88 -2.88 -0.44 -14.58
N THR A 89 -3.75 0.49 -14.97
CA THR A 89 -3.58 1.27 -16.20
C THR A 89 -2.36 2.20 -16.08
N ALA A 90 -2.20 2.89 -14.96
CA ALA A 90 -1.06 3.80 -14.73
C ALA A 90 0.29 3.06 -14.67
N LEU A 91 0.29 1.81 -14.21
CA LEU A 91 1.44 0.91 -14.24
C LEU A 91 1.68 0.26 -15.61
N ASP A 92 0.90 0.59 -16.64
CA ASP A 92 0.96 -0.01 -17.99
C ASP A 92 0.91 -1.55 -17.95
N LEU A 93 0.02 -2.09 -17.11
CA LEU A 93 -0.23 -3.52 -17.08
C LEU A 93 -1.23 -3.90 -18.17
N ARG A 94 -1.24 -5.18 -18.55
CA ARG A 94 -2.16 -5.69 -19.58
C ARG A 94 -3.61 -5.46 -19.15
N SER A 95 -4.46 -5.08 -20.09
CA SER A 95 -5.89 -4.82 -19.83
C SER A 95 -6.69 -6.06 -19.40
N SER A 96 -6.16 -7.26 -19.63
CA SER A 96 -6.79 -8.53 -19.30
C SER A 96 -6.50 -9.05 -17.88
N ILE A 97 -5.73 -8.31 -17.06
CA ILE A 97 -5.41 -8.76 -15.70
C ILE A 97 -6.64 -8.67 -14.79
N ARG A 98 -6.68 -9.53 -13.76
CA ARG A 98 -7.70 -9.40 -12.71
C ARG A 98 -7.36 -8.23 -11.80
N THR A 99 -8.35 -7.39 -11.50
CA THR A 99 -8.19 -6.28 -10.56
C THR A 99 -9.21 -6.40 -9.43
N ALA A 100 -8.82 -6.00 -8.22
CA ALA A 100 -9.73 -5.97 -7.07
C ALA A 100 -9.35 -4.89 -6.05
N ASP A 101 -10.35 -4.28 -5.43
CA ASP A 101 -10.20 -3.29 -4.36
C ASP A 101 -10.50 -3.93 -2.99
N PHE A 102 -9.54 -3.88 -2.07
CA PHE A 102 -9.66 -4.36 -0.70
C PHE A 102 -9.74 -3.15 0.24
N ILE A 103 -10.95 -2.89 0.76
CA ILE A 103 -11.24 -1.67 1.51
C ILE A 103 -11.86 -1.96 2.88
N GLY A 104 -12.11 -0.90 3.67
CA GLY A 104 -12.92 -0.96 4.88
C GLY A 104 -12.17 -1.21 6.20
N SER A 105 -10.87 -1.53 6.17
CA SER A 105 -10.05 -1.60 7.38
C SER A 105 -8.54 -1.50 7.08
N THR A 106 -7.73 -1.20 8.08
CA THR A 106 -6.26 -1.26 7.97
C THR A 106 -5.73 -2.69 7.77
N LYS A 107 -6.54 -3.71 8.08
CA LYS A 107 -6.22 -5.12 7.80
C LYS A 107 -6.28 -5.45 6.31
N SER A 108 -6.95 -4.62 5.50
CA SER A 108 -7.20 -4.90 4.08
C SER A 108 -5.94 -5.18 3.27
N GLY A 109 -4.78 -4.60 3.63
CA GLY A 109 -3.49 -4.94 3.02
C GLY A 109 -3.09 -6.41 3.23
N THR A 110 -3.21 -6.90 4.47
CA THR A 110 -2.94 -8.31 4.78
C THR A 110 -3.98 -9.25 4.18
N THR A 111 -5.25 -8.82 4.10
CA THR A 111 -6.30 -9.59 3.42
C THR A 111 -6.00 -9.73 1.93
N ALA A 112 -5.61 -8.65 1.26
CA ALA A 112 -5.20 -8.68 -0.15
C ALA A 112 -4.00 -9.62 -0.37
N LEU A 113 -3.01 -9.60 0.54
CA LEU A 113 -1.87 -10.52 0.49
C LEU A 113 -2.29 -11.98 0.62
N LEU A 114 -3.17 -12.31 1.58
CA LEU A 114 -3.69 -13.68 1.74
C LEU A 114 -4.47 -14.11 0.49
N SER A 115 -5.34 -13.26 -0.04
CA SER A 115 -6.08 -13.54 -1.27
C SER A 115 -5.15 -13.73 -2.47
N ALA A 116 -4.05 -12.98 -2.56
CA ALA A 116 -3.05 -13.17 -3.62
C ALA A 116 -2.30 -14.49 -3.48
N LEU A 117 -1.88 -14.86 -2.27
CA LEU A 117 -1.26 -16.15 -1.99
C LEU A 117 -2.19 -17.31 -2.39
N ASP A 118 -3.47 -17.22 -2.05
CA ASP A 118 -4.46 -18.25 -2.40
C ASP A 118 -4.72 -18.29 -3.92
N THR A 119 -4.78 -17.13 -4.58
CA THR A 119 -4.96 -17.03 -6.04
C THR A 119 -3.81 -17.71 -6.79
N VAL A 120 -2.56 -17.48 -6.34
CA VAL A 120 -1.37 -18.08 -6.95
C VAL A 120 -1.27 -19.57 -6.60
N LYS A 121 -1.57 -19.98 -5.35
CA LYS A 121 -1.60 -21.40 -4.95
C LYS A 121 -2.65 -22.20 -5.74
N GLY A 122 -3.79 -21.60 -6.04
CA GLY A 122 -4.85 -22.20 -6.87
C GLY A 122 -4.57 -22.12 -8.37
N GLU A 123 -3.36 -21.74 -8.80
CA GLU A 123 -2.92 -21.67 -10.20
C GLU A 123 -3.84 -20.82 -11.11
N THR A 124 -4.62 -19.93 -10.51
CA THR A 124 -5.60 -19.09 -11.22
C THR A 124 -4.94 -17.84 -11.82
N SER A 125 -3.77 -17.46 -11.31
CA SER A 125 -2.90 -16.38 -11.80
C SER A 125 -1.45 -16.66 -11.37
N GLY A 126 -0.48 -16.37 -12.24
CA GLY A 126 0.93 -16.70 -11.99
C GLY A 126 1.66 -15.67 -11.12
N ASN A 127 1.41 -14.39 -11.34
CA ASN A 127 1.90 -13.32 -10.47
C ASN A 127 0.82 -12.26 -10.16
N VAL A 128 0.63 -11.96 -8.88
CA VAL A 128 -0.34 -10.96 -8.41
C VAL A 128 0.40 -9.84 -7.70
N LEU A 129 0.24 -8.61 -8.16
CA LEU A 129 0.75 -7.41 -7.52
C LEU A 129 -0.24 -6.90 -6.48
N ILE A 130 0.19 -6.74 -5.24
CA ILE A 130 -0.57 -6.07 -4.20
C ILE A 130 0.02 -4.67 -4.04
N CYS A 131 -0.82 -3.65 -4.05
CA CYS A 131 -0.45 -2.28 -3.67
C CYS A 131 -1.28 -1.91 -2.44
N ALA A 132 -0.65 -1.69 -1.30
CA ALA A 132 -1.30 -1.12 -0.11
C ALA A 132 -0.91 0.35 -0.01
N SER A 133 -1.87 1.26 -0.02
CA SER A 133 -1.59 2.69 0.07
C SER A 133 -2.68 3.44 0.79
N ASP A 134 -2.26 4.40 1.62
CA ASP A 134 -3.16 5.26 2.36
C ASP A 134 -2.66 6.71 2.43
N CYS A 135 -3.60 7.62 2.21
CA CYS A 135 -3.49 9.06 2.43
C CYS A 135 -4.63 9.48 3.38
N ARG A 136 -4.41 9.46 4.69
CA ARG A 136 -5.51 9.53 5.67
C ARG A 136 -5.75 10.94 6.15
N LEU A 137 -6.88 11.50 5.74
CA LEU A 137 -7.36 12.77 6.27
C LEU A 137 -7.72 12.63 7.76
N SER A 138 -7.27 13.62 8.53
CA SER A 138 -7.56 13.75 9.95
C SER A 138 -8.33 15.03 10.21
N LYS A 139 -9.12 15.03 11.28
CA LYS A 139 -9.84 16.25 11.70
C LYS A 139 -8.84 17.20 12.36
N PRO A 140 -8.85 18.50 12.04
CA PRO A 140 -8.01 19.48 12.73
C PRO A 140 -8.22 19.45 14.24
N GLY A 141 -7.13 19.46 15.01
CA GLY A 141 -7.12 19.36 16.47
C GLY A 141 -7.34 17.95 17.02
N SER A 142 -7.47 16.93 16.17
CA SER A 142 -7.63 15.55 16.60
C SER A 142 -6.28 14.88 16.86
N PRO A 143 -6.20 13.89 17.77
CA PRO A 143 -4.96 13.13 17.99
C PRO A 143 -4.39 12.50 16.71
N GLN A 144 -5.26 12.20 15.74
CA GLN A 144 -4.92 11.56 14.47
C GLN A 144 -3.92 12.37 13.63
N GLU A 145 -3.87 13.70 13.74
CA GLU A 145 -2.90 14.53 12.99
C GLU A 145 -1.45 14.14 13.27
N SER A 146 -1.17 13.72 14.51
CA SER A 146 0.16 13.27 14.94
C SER A 146 0.37 11.76 14.82
N LEU A 147 -0.70 10.98 14.65
CA LEU A 147 -0.64 9.51 14.58
C LEU A 147 -0.62 8.97 13.15
N TYR A 148 -1.19 9.71 12.20
CA TYR A 148 -1.27 9.29 10.81
C TYR A 148 -0.13 9.89 10.00
N GLY A 149 0.47 9.04 9.18
CA GLY A 149 1.27 9.44 8.03
C GLY A 149 0.74 8.74 6.79
N ASP A 150 1.21 9.25 5.66
CA ASP A 150 0.83 8.78 4.33
C ASP A 150 1.94 7.93 3.71
N GLY A 151 1.57 6.99 2.85
CA GLY A 151 2.54 6.17 2.14
C GLY A 151 1.93 4.99 1.39
N ALA A 152 2.82 4.22 0.76
CA ALA A 152 2.47 3.00 0.06
C ALA A 152 3.56 1.93 0.17
N ALA A 153 3.13 0.68 0.07
CA ALA A 153 3.98 -0.48 -0.11
C ALA A 153 3.36 -1.40 -1.16
N SER A 154 4.19 -2.03 -1.97
CA SER A 154 3.77 -3.00 -2.96
C SER A 154 4.53 -4.31 -2.81
N LEU A 155 3.85 -5.42 -3.07
CA LEU A 155 4.40 -6.77 -3.00
C LEU A 155 3.97 -7.53 -4.25
N LEU A 156 4.91 -8.16 -4.94
CA LEU A 156 4.59 -9.10 -6.01
C LEU A 156 4.61 -10.51 -5.44
N VAL A 157 3.49 -11.24 -5.55
CA VAL A 157 3.37 -12.64 -5.13
C VAL A 157 3.39 -13.54 -6.35
N GLY A 158 4.11 -14.66 -6.28
CA GLY A 158 4.16 -15.67 -7.34
C GLY A 158 4.72 -17.02 -6.86
N SER A 159 4.87 -17.99 -7.77
CA SER A 159 5.27 -19.38 -7.47
C SER A 159 6.77 -19.68 -7.57
N ASP A 160 7.55 -18.74 -8.11
CA ASP A 160 8.96 -18.93 -8.49
C ASP A 160 9.82 -17.79 -7.94
N ALA A 161 11.08 -18.08 -7.61
CA ALA A 161 12.09 -17.08 -7.18
C ALA A 161 11.60 -16.16 -6.03
N CYS A 162 10.97 -16.76 -5.02
CA CYS A 162 10.49 -16.02 -3.86
C CYS A 162 11.65 -15.60 -2.95
N ILE A 163 11.58 -14.38 -2.43
CA ILE A 163 12.43 -13.90 -1.34
C ILE A 163 12.21 -14.84 -0.15
N PRO A 164 13.27 -15.35 0.49
CA PRO A 164 13.13 -16.12 1.72
C PRO A 164 12.50 -15.23 2.78
N VAL A 165 11.20 -15.41 3.02
CA VAL A 165 10.54 -14.86 4.19
C VAL A 165 11.07 -15.68 5.36
N CYS A 166 11.69 -15.05 6.35
CA CYS A 166 12.06 -15.72 7.58
C CYS A 166 10.78 -16.18 8.28
N THR A 167 10.28 -17.37 7.92
CA THR A 167 9.35 -18.10 8.75
C THR A 167 10.15 -18.55 9.95
N HIS A 168 9.87 -17.98 11.11
CA HIS A 168 10.32 -18.56 12.36
C HIS A 168 9.63 -19.93 12.45
N GLU A 169 10.27 -20.97 11.93
CA GLU A 169 9.92 -22.33 12.29
C GLU A 169 10.19 -22.41 13.79
N SER A 170 9.10 -22.44 14.56
CA SER A 170 9.13 -22.95 15.91
C SER A 170 9.58 -24.40 15.81
N THR A 171 10.89 -24.63 15.83
CA THR A 171 11.45 -25.91 16.24
C THR A 171 11.06 -26.09 17.70
N GLY A 172 9.87 -26.64 17.91
CA GLY A 172 9.46 -27.18 19.19
C GLY A 172 10.32 -28.42 19.50
N PRO A 173 10.51 -28.72 20.79
CA PRO A 173 11.43 -29.75 21.27
C PRO A 173 11.07 -31.16 20.80
#